data_AF-A0A948U8Y2-F1
#
_entry.id   AF-A0A948U8Y2-F1
#
_cell.length_a   1.000
_cell.length_b   1.000
_cell.length_c   1.000
_cell.angle_alpha   90.00
_cell.angle_beta   90.00
_cell.angle_gamma   90.00
#
_symmetry.space_group_name_H-M   'P 1'
#
loop_
_entity.id
_entity.type
_entity.pdbx_description
1 polymer ?
#
loop_
_entity_poly.entity_id
_entity_poly.type
_entity_poly.pdbx_seq_one_letter_code
_entity_poly.pdbx_strand_id
1 'polypeptide(L)'
;MASPASTAGPALVRLDWRKRMSDTVAYALLVYTGLQIFVTMGALQGDSHSLLPYLALVVLVIAIIPSCRRFERRWSDLSDEAAANPALGKAYRRDRMGIWLLAIGLPFALTGLFKLLTAAFLR
;
A
#
# COMPACT_ATOMS: atom_id res chain seq x y z
N MET A 1 -28.22 37.31 -22.72
CA MET A 1 -28.52 35.87 -22.54
C MET A 1 -27.47 35.34 -21.57
N ALA A 2 -27.80 35.30 -20.28
CA ALA A 2 -26.82 35.02 -19.21
C ALA A 2 -26.67 33.50 -19.01
N SER A 3 -25.42 33.01 -18.97
CA SER A 3 -25.10 31.64 -18.59
C SER A 3 -25.59 31.33 -17.17
N PRO A 4 -26.25 30.18 -16.92
CA PRO A 4 -26.57 29.79 -15.56
C PRO A 4 -25.27 29.45 -14.81
N ALA A 5 -24.96 30.27 -13.81
CA ALA A 5 -23.90 30.02 -12.85
C ALA A 5 -24.14 28.67 -12.17
N SER A 6 -23.17 27.77 -12.28
CA SER A 6 -23.15 26.49 -11.58
C SER A 6 -23.09 26.75 -10.08
N THR A 7 -24.22 26.61 -9.39
CA THR A 7 -24.33 26.69 -7.94
C THR A 7 -23.73 25.43 -7.32
N ALA A 8 -22.40 25.39 -7.22
CA ALA A 8 -21.70 24.43 -6.39
C ALA A 8 -22.06 24.72 -4.92
N GLY A 9 -23.10 24.05 -4.43
CA GLY A 9 -23.43 24.02 -3.00
C GLY A 9 -22.24 23.50 -2.20
N PRO A 10 -22.11 23.90 -0.92
CA PRO A 10 -20.98 23.51 -0.08
C PRO A 10 -20.85 22.00 -0.11
N ALA A 11 -19.68 21.50 -0.52
CA ALA A 11 -19.35 20.08 -0.53
C ALA A 11 -19.31 19.59 0.93
N LEU A 12 -20.48 19.32 1.51
CA LEU A 12 -20.61 18.50 2.69
C LEU A 12 -19.82 17.24 2.37
N VAL A 13 -18.74 16.99 3.11
CA VAL A 13 -17.84 15.85 2.90
C VAL A 13 -18.69 14.59 3.02
N ARG A 14 -19.24 14.12 1.90
CA ARG A 14 -19.98 12.86 1.85
C ARG A 14 -18.94 11.78 2.16
N LEU A 15 -19.27 10.96 3.14
CA LEU A 15 -18.48 9.78 3.44
C LEU A 15 -18.41 8.94 2.15
N ASP A 16 -17.21 8.77 1.62
CA ASP A 16 -16.95 7.90 0.47
C ASP A 16 -15.79 6.96 0.84
N TRP A 17 -16.15 5.74 1.19
CA TRP A 17 -15.16 4.72 1.55
C TRP A 17 -14.27 4.32 0.37
N ARG A 18 -14.75 4.39 -0.87
CA ARG A 18 -13.96 4.01 -2.05
C ARG A 18 -12.78 4.96 -2.20
N LYS A 19 -13.07 6.27 -2.17
CA LYS A 19 -12.05 7.31 -2.25
C LYS A 19 -11.04 7.21 -1.12
N ARG A 20 -11.51 7.09 0.13
CA ARG A 20 -10.63 6.95 1.32
C ARG A 20 -9.73 5.72 1.25
N MET A 21 -10.23 4.61 0.70
CA MET A 21 -9.45 3.39 0.53
C MET A 21 -8.37 3.57 -0.56
N SER A 22 -8.72 4.17 -1.69
CA SER A 22 -7.76 4.53 -2.74
C SER A 22 -6.65 5.43 -2.21
N ASP A 23 -6.99 6.49 -1.47
CA ASP A 23 -6.01 7.39 -0.84
C ASP A 23 -5.09 6.60 0.11
N THR A 24 -5.66 5.71 0.93
CA THR A 24 -4.90 4.85 1.84
C THR A 24 -3.91 3.96 1.10
N VAL A 25 -4.32 3.33 -0.01
CA VAL A 25 -3.43 2.50 -0.85
C VAL A 25 -2.31 3.37 -1.42
N ALA A 26 -2.63 4.56 -1.93
CA ALA A 26 -1.63 5.48 -2.49
C ALA A 26 -0.58 5.89 -1.44
N TYR A 27 -1.02 6.32 -0.25
CA TYR A 27 -0.11 6.65 0.85
C TYR A 27 0.72 5.44 1.29
N ALA A 28 0.13 4.25 1.34
CA ALA A 28 0.84 3.05 1.71
C ALA A 28 1.92 2.67 0.68
N LEU A 29 1.65 2.84 -0.62
CA LEU A 29 2.64 2.63 -1.67
C LEU A 29 3.80 3.64 -1.59
N LEU A 30 3.51 4.90 -1.24
CA LEU A 30 4.55 5.91 -1.01
C LEU A 30 5.43 5.54 0.19
N VAL A 31 4.82 5.15 1.31
CA VAL A 31 5.58 4.72 2.50
C VAL A 31 6.39 3.47 2.21
N TYR A 32 5.77 2.47 1.58
CA TYR A 32 6.43 1.25 1.13
C TYR A 32 7.65 1.59 0.29
N THR A 33 7.50 2.45 -0.72
CA THR A 33 8.59 2.81 -1.63
C THR A 33 9.71 3.56 -0.89
N GLY A 34 9.36 4.55 -0.05
CA GLY A 34 10.36 5.27 0.74
C GLY A 34 11.14 4.32 1.64
N LEU A 35 10.43 3.48 2.40
CA LEU A 35 11.04 2.47 3.27
C LEU A 35 11.90 1.49 2.47
N GLN A 36 11.40 1.00 1.33
CA GLN A 36 12.11 0.10 0.44
C GLN A 36 13.42 0.71 -0.03
N ILE A 37 13.45 2.00 -0.39
CA ILE A 37 14.68 2.69 -0.78
C ILE A 37 15.68 2.73 0.38
N PHE A 38 15.28 3.16 1.58
CA PHE A 38 16.19 3.23 2.73
C PHE A 38 16.73 1.86 3.12
N VAL A 39 15.85 0.86 3.15
CA VAL A 39 16.20 -0.53 3.44
C VAL A 39 17.15 -1.09 2.39
N THR A 40 16.85 -0.88 1.10
CA THR A 40 17.67 -1.39 -0.01
C THR A 40 19.01 -0.68 -0.07
N MET A 41 19.05 0.64 0.18
CA MET A 41 20.31 1.39 0.31
C MET A 41 21.18 0.88 1.46
N GLY A 42 20.57 0.52 2.59
CA GLY A 42 21.29 -0.12 3.70
C GLY A 42 21.87 -1.49 3.33
N ALA A 43 21.19 -2.25 2.46
CA ALA A 43 21.71 -3.53 1.97
C ALA A 43 22.83 -3.37 0.93
N LEU A 44 22.79 -2.32 0.11
CA LEU A 44 23.78 -2.05 -0.95
C LEU A 44 25.12 -1.53 -0.40
N GLN A 45 25.14 -0.88 0.76
CA GLN A 45 26.39 -0.43 1.40
C GLN A 45 27.24 -1.58 1.96
N GLY A 46 26.72 -2.81 2.04
CA GLY A 46 27.47 -3.98 2.47
C GLY A 46 27.97 -4.83 1.31
N ASP A 47 29.13 -4.50 0.73
CA ASP A 47 30.11 -5.28 -0.08
C ASP A 47 29.69 -6.44 -1.01
N SER A 48 28.41 -6.70 -1.22
CA SER A 48 27.96 -7.93 -1.87
C SER A 48 27.44 -7.62 -3.27
N HIS A 49 28.26 -7.91 -4.29
CA HIS A 49 27.88 -8.12 -5.70
C HIS A 49 26.88 -9.29 -5.89
N SER A 50 25.95 -9.49 -4.95
CA SER A 50 25.03 -10.62 -4.92
C SER A 50 23.77 -10.30 -5.71
N LEU A 51 23.27 -11.30 -6.46
CA LEU A 51 22.01 -11.22 -7.20
C LEU A 51 20.76 -11.29 -6.29
N LEU A 52 20.94 -11.77 -5.06
CA LEU A 52 19.86 -11.99 -4.08
C LEU A 52 19.00 -10.75 -3.79
N PRO A 53 19.55 -9.53 -3.58
CA PRO A 53 18.75 -8.33 -3.35
C PRO A 53 17.84 -7.96 -4.54
N TYR A 54 18.32 -8.18 -5.77
CA TYR A 54 17.53 -7.90 -6.98
C TYR A 54 16.38 -8.90 -7.15
N LEU A 55 16.63 -10.18 -6.91
CA LEU A 55 15.60 -11.22 -6.92
C LEU A 55 14.54 -10.97 -5.83
N ALA A 56 15.00 -10.57 -4.65
CA ALA A 56 14.16 -10.19 -3.51
C ALA A 56 13.24 -8.99 -3.84
N LEU A 57 13.76 -7.97 -4.53
CA LEU A 57 12.96 -6.85 -5.05
C LEU A 57 11.87 -7.31 -6.01
N VAL A 58 12.19 -8.18 -6.97
CA VAL A 58 11.22 -8.71 -7.94
C VAL A 58 10.10 -9.47 -7.23
N VAL A 59 10.43 -10.36 -6.29
CA VAL A 59 9.43 -11.10 -5.49
C VAL A 59 8.53 -10.14 -4.73
N LEU A 60 9.09 -9.07 -4.17
CA LEU A 60 8.32 -8.11 -3.39
C LEU A 60 7.33 -7.32 -4.24
N VAL A 61 7.74 -6.91 -5.44
CA VAL A 61 6.87 -6.25 -6.43
C VAL A 61 5.72 -7.18 -6.84
N ILE A 62 6.03 -8.45 -7.12
CA ILE A 62 5.03 -9.47 -7.46
C ILE A 62 4.06 -9.71 -6.30
N ALA A 63 4.49 -9.54 -5.05
CA ALA A 63 3.62 -9.70 -3.89
C ALA A 63 2.74 -8.46 -3.62
N ILE A 64 3.30 -7.24 -3.71
CA ILE A 64 2.60 -6.02 -3.30
C ILE A 64 1.54 -5.58 -4.31
N ILE A 65 1.80 -5.69 -5.62
CA ILE A 65 0.85 -5.28 -6.68
C ILE A 65 -0.49 -6.03 -6.59
N PRO A 66 -0.55 -7.37 -6.58
CA PRO A 66 -1.81 -8.09 -6.49
C PRO A 66 -2.51 -7.86 -5.15
N SER A 67 -1.73 -7.67 -4.07
CA SER A 67 -2.28 -7.34 -2.75
C SER A 67 -3.02 -6.01 -2.79
N CYS A 68 -2.37 -4.95 -3.29
CA CYS A 68 -2.99 -3.64 -3.47
C CYS A 68 -4.23 -3.71 -4.37
N ARG A 69 -4.14 -4.38 -5.53
CA ARG A 69 -5.27 -4.54 -6.46
C ARG A 69 -6.44 -5.29 -5.84
N ARG A 70 -6.19 -6.32 -5.01
CA ARG A 70 -7.24 -7.07 -4.31
C ARG A 70 -7.97 -6.19 -3.31
N PHE A 71 -7.23 -5.41 -2.53
CA PHE A 71 -7.83 -4.49 -1.57
C PHE A 71 -8.60 -3.37 -2.26
N GLU A 72 -8.05 -2.76 -3.31
CA GLU A 72 -8.73 -1.72 -4.07
C GLU A 72 -10.02 -2.24 -4.72
N ARG A 73 -9.95 -3.36 -5.43
CA ARG A 73 -11.10 -3.95 -6.13
C ARG A 73 -12.28 -4.24 -5.20
N ARG A 74 -11.99 -4.72 -3.98
CA ARG A 74 -13.04 -5.01 -2.99
C ARG A 74 -13.84 -3.76 -2.59
N TRP A 75 -13.23 -2.58 -2.61
CA TRP A 75 -13.86 -1.33 -2.21
C TRP A 75 -14.36 -0.52 -3.41
N SER A 76 -13.73 -0.65 -4.58
CA SER A 76 -14.20 -0.01 -5.82
C SER A 76 -15.56 -0.55 -6.26
N ASP A 77 -15.84 -1.83 -6.01
CA ASP A 77 -17.06 -2.51 -6.48
C ASP A 77 -18.31 -2.20 -5.62
N LEU A 78 -18.19 -1.36 -4.58
CA LEU A 78 -19.33 -0.93 -3.76
C LEU A 78 -20.31 -0.07 -4.59
N SER A 79 -21.62 -0.10 -4.30
CA SER A 79 -22.61 0.85 -4.83
C SER A 79 -22.54 2.20 -4.10
N ASP A 80 -23.12 3.28 -4.66
CA ASP A 80 -22.97 4.63 -4.09
C ASP A 80 -23.58 4.73 -2.67
N GLU A 81 -24.69 4.02 -2.46
CA GLU A 81 -25.32 3.89 -1.14
C GLU A 81 -24.41 3.14 -0.15
N ALA A 82 -23.77 2.06 -0.60
CA ALA A 82 -22.84 1.29 0.22
C ALA A 82 -21.56 2.09 0.53
N ALA A 83 -21.06 2.87 -0.43
CA ALA A 83 -19.90 3.74 -0.26
C ALA A 83 -20.11 4.84 0.80
N ALA A 84 -21.35 5.26 1.01
CA ALA A 84 -21.74 6.21 2.05
C ALA A 84 -22.22 5.57 3.36
N ASN A 85 -22.26 4.23 3.45
CA ASN A 85 -22.79 3.52 4.61
C ASN A 85 -21.77 3.50 5.78
N PRO A 86 -22.08 4.08 6.96
CA PRO A 86 -21.18 4.07 8.12
C PRO A 86 -20.90 2.68 8.68
N ALA A 87 -21.79 1.70 8.45
CA ALA A 87 -21.65 0.32 8.94
C ALA A 87 -20.40 -0.38 8.39
N LEU A 88 -19.91 0.01 7.20
CA LEU A 88 -18.69 -0.53 6.62
C LEU A 88 -17.41 -0.05 7.32
N GLY A 89 -17.49 0.91 8.25
CA GLY A 89 -16.34 1.47 8.93
C GLY A 89 -15.48 0.45 9.69
N LYS A 90 -16.07 -0.62 10.25
CA LYS A 90 -15.30 -1.70 10.92
C LYS A 90 -14.48 -2.50 9.90
N ALA A 91 -15.08 -2.84 8.76
CA ALA A 91 -14.40 -3.53 7.68
C ALA A 91 -13.27 -2.66 7.09
N TYR A 92 -13.53 -1.36 6.92
CA TYR A 92 -12.55 -0.39 6.43
C TYR A 92 -11.32 -0.33 7.33
N ARG A 93 -11.50 -0.24 8.64
CA ARG A 93 -10.38 -0.21 9.60
C ARG A 93 -9.51 -1.47 9.51
N ARG A 94 -10.13 -2.65 9.40
CA ARG A 94 -9.40 -3.92 9.27
C ARG A 94 -8.58 -3.97 7.98
N ASP A 95 -9.18 -3.60 6.86
CA ASP A 95 -8.51 -3.64 5.56
C ASP A 95 -7.39 -2.59 5.48
N ARG A 96 -7.63 -1.38 6.03
CA ARG A 96 -6.60 -0.35 6.20
C ARG A 96 -5.41 -0.86 7.02
N MET A 97 -5.66 -1.53 8.15
CA MET A 97 -4.58 -2.13 8.94
C MET A 97 -3.81 -3.18 8.13
N GLY A 98 -4.50 -4.01 7.35
CA GLY A 98 -3.87 -4.99 6.47
C GLY A 98 -2.94 -4.35 5.44
N ILE A 99 -3.37 -3.25 4.79
CA ILE A 99 -2.54 -2.50 3.85
C ILE A 99 -1.28 -1.96 4.53
N TRP A 100 -1.41 -1.34 5.71
CA TRP A 100 -0.27 -0.78 6.43
C TRP A 100 0.70 -1.86 6.90
N LEU A 101 0.17 -2.98 7.42
CA LEU A 101 0.99 -4.15 7.77
C LEU A 101 1.74 -4.70 6.57
N LEU A 102 1.13 -4.73 5.39
CA LEU A 102 1.77 -5.22 4.18
C LEU A 102 2.84 -4.24 3.67
N ALA A 103 2.51 -2.96 3.59
CA ALA A 103 3.41 -1.91 3.10
C ALA A 103 4.66 -1.73 3.97
N ILE A 104 4.52 -1.86 5.28
CA ILE A 104 5.64 -1.77 6.22
C ILE A 104 6.31 -3.14 6.38
N GLY A 105 5.51 -4.19 6.58
CA GLY A 105 5.99 -5.52 6.92
C GLY A 105 6.77 -6.19 5.79
N LEU A 106 6.39 -6.01 4.53
CA LEU A 106 7.10 -6.63 3.40
C LEU A 106 8.58 -6.20 3.32
N PRO A 107 8.92 -4.89 3.29
CA PRO A 107 10.32 -4.43 3.33
C PRO A 107 11.14 -5.04 4.47
N PHE A 108 10.59 -5.05 5.69
CA PHE A 108 11.29 -5.58 6.87
C PHE A 108 11.41 -7.10 6.85
N ALA A 109 10.36 -7.82 6.45
CA ALA A 109 10.37 -9.27 6.32
C ALA A 109 11.45 -9.71 5.32
N LEU A 110 11.55 -9.01 4.19
CA LEU A 110 12.58 -9.26 3.19
C LEU A 110 13.99 -9.03 3.74
N THR A 111 14.19 -7.93 4.46
CA THR A 111 15.48 -7.60 5.09
C THR A 111 15.87 -8.62 6.14
N GLY A 112 14.92 -9.02 6.99
CA GLY A 112 15.11 -10.04 8.01
C GLY A 112 15.45 -11.39 7.38
N LEU A 113 14.73 -11.79 6.33
CA LEU A 113 15.01 -13.00 5.57
C LEU A 113 16.41 -12.95 4.96
N PHE A 114 16.81 -11.82 4.34
CA PHE A 114 18.15 -11.66 3.77
C PHE A 114 19.23 -11.81 4.85
N LYS A 115 19.09 -11.13 5.99
CA LYS A 115 20.03 -11.25 7.12
C LYS A 115 20.11 -12.68 7.67
N LEU A 116 18.98 -13.40 7.73
CA LEU A 116 18.94 -14.79 8.17
C LEU A 116 19.64 -15.72 7.17
N LEU A 117 19.39 -15.55 5.88
CA LEU A 117 20.02 -16.35 4.83
C LEU A 117 21.53 -16.09 4.78
N THR A 118 21.97 -14.84 4.84
CA THR A 118 23.41 -14.55 4.89
C THR A 118 24.05 -15.13 6.16
N ALA A 119 23.41 -15.00 7.32
CA ALA A 119 23.91 -15.60 8.56
C ALA A 119 23.94 -17.14 8.54
N ALA A 120 23.04 -17.79 7.79
CA ALA A 120 22.96 -19.25 7.71
C ALA A 120 23.88 -19.86 6.66
N PHE A 121 24.11 -19.18 5.52
CA PHE A 121 24.87 -19.71 4.38
C PHE A 121 26.30 -19.15 4.24
N LEU A 122 26.64 -18.01 4.86
CA LEU A 122 28.00 -17.44 4.88
C LEU A 122 28.72 -17.66 6.22
N ARG A 123 28.27 -18.62 7.02
CA ARG A 123 28.97 -19.12 8.21
C ARG A 123 29.79 -20.34 7.84
#